data_AF-A0A8T1HUL1-F1
#
_entry.id   AF-A0A8T1HUL1-F1
#
_cell.length_a   1.000
_cell.length_b   1.000
_cell.length_c   1.000
_cell.angle_alpha   90.00
_cell.angle_beta   90.00
_cell.angle_gamma   90.00
#
_symmetry.space_group_name_H-M   'P 1'
#
loop_
_entity.id
_entity.type
_entity.pdbx_description
1 polymer ?
#
loop_
_entity_poly.entity_id
_entity_poly.type
_entity_poly.pdbx_seq_one_letter_code
_entity_poly.pdbx_strand_id
1 'polypeptide(L)'
;MPAAPKNPKPFRKRLRLTKQQDLEICELQTKILDASNVTLTELACTKLSLARAPSPQVTGRVLKSSMTLRALSADCLALKKARPKFQLQLDQSVVEFVIMCEEVQLSLSLSLSGEMIMVRAGTLAIRLSTPDSSLPKFSWS
;
A
#
# COMPACT_ATOMS: atom_id res chain seq x y z
N MET A 1 53.62 6.90 0.54
CA MET A 1 52.81 6.31 1.64
C MET A 1 51.61 5.59 1.02
N PRO A 2 51.36 4.30 1.33
CA PRO A 2 50.21 3.60 0.77
C PRO A 2 48.93 4.00 1.51
N ALA A 3 47.87 4.29 0.74
CA ALA A 3 46.56 4.65 1.28
C ALA A 3 45.93 3.44 2.00
N ALA A 4 45.47 3.65 3.24
CA ALA A 4 44.83 2.61 4.02
C ALA A 4 43.58 2.05 3.31
N PRO A 5 43.35 0.73 3.34
CA PRO A 5 42.17 0.14 2.71
C PRO A 5 40.90 0.66 3.41
N LYS A 6 40.02 1.29 2.63
CA LYS A 6 38.70 1.74 3.11
C LYS A 6 37.86 0.51 3.41
N ASN A 7 37.64 0.21 4.70
CA ASN A 7 36.73 -0.87 5.11
C ASN A 7 35.38 -0.69 4.40
N PRO A 8 34.85 -1.73 3.73
CA PRO A 8 33.56 -1.65 3.06
C PRO A 8 32.48 -1.38 4.10
N LYS A 9 31.63 -0.38 3.83
CA LYS A 9 30.51 -0.07 4.73
C LYS A 9 29.58 -1.29 4.82
N PRO A 10 29.16 -1.72 6.03
CA PRO A 10 28.28 -2.86 6.19
C PRO A 10 26.96 -2.63 5.44
N PHE A 11 26.46 -3.69 4.79
CA PHE A 11 25.19 -3.66 4.09
C PHE A 11 24.06 -3.29 5.06
N ARG A 12 23.37 -2.18 4.79
CA ARG A 12 22.23 -1.70 5.59
C ARG A 12 20.94 -1.95 4.82
N LYS A 13 20.06 -2.81 5.36
CA LYS A 13 18.71 -3.01 4.82
C LYS A 13 17.96 -1.68 4.82
N ARG A 14 17.26 -1.40 3.72
CA ARG A 14 16.43 -0.19 3.59
C ARG A 14 15.24 -0.28 4.55
N LEU A 15 15.00 0.78 5.32
CA LEU A 15 13.78 0.92 6.11
C LEU A 15 12.58 0.95 5.16
N ARG A 16 11.56 0.14 5.44
CA ARG A 16 10.30 0.14 4.68
C ARG A 16 9.20 0.63 5.60
N LEU A 17 8.70 1.82 5.31
CA LEU A 17 7.55 2.39 6.01
C LEU A 17 6.26 1.84 5.39
N THR A 18 5.22 1.72 6.21
CA THR A 18 3.85 1.54 5.71
C THR A 18 3.31 2.90 5.27
N LYS A 19 2.26 2.89 4.45
CA LYS A 19 1.60 4.13 4.06
C LYS A 19 0.93 4.84 5.23
N GLN A 20 0.45 4.08 6.21
CA GLN A 20 -0.01 4.63 7.48
C GLN A 20 1.10 5.41 8.21
N GLN A 21 2.31 4.83 8.30
CA GLN A 21 3.46 5.53 8.89
C GLN A 21 3.86 6.78 8.08
N ASP A 22 3.78 6.71 6.75
CA ASP A 22 4.02 7.87 5.89
C ASP A 22 2.98 8.99 6.13
N LEU A 23 1.71 8.63 6.32
CA LEU A 23 0.64 9.58 6.65
C LEU A 23 0.87 10.23 8.03
N GLU A 24 1.23 9.44 9.03
CA GLU A 24 1.53 9.95 10.37
C GLU A 24 2.73 10.91 10.36
N ILE A 25 3.75 10.67 9.52
CA ILE A 25 4.84 11.63 9.31
C ILE A 25 4.32 12.96 8.73
N CYS A 26 3.36 12.92 7.80
CA CYS A 26 2.73 14.12 7.25
C CYS A 26 1.92 14.88 8.31
N GLU A 27 1.24 14.18 9.22
CA GLU A 27 0.53 14.80 10.34
C GLU A 27 1.47 15.42 11.37
N LEU A 28 2.65 14.84 11.57
CA LEU A 28 3.68 15.42 12.44
C LEU A 28 4.19 16.76 11.90
N GLN A 29 4.34 16.89 10.58
CA GLN A 29 4.69 18.18 9.97
C GLN A 29 3.61 19.24 10.24
N THR A 30 2.32 18.89 10.17
CA THR A 30 1.25 19.87 10.45
C THR A 30 1.21 20.32 11.90
N LYS A 31 1.72 19.50 12.83
CA LYS A 31 1.79 19.82 14.26
C LYS A 31 3.03 20.65 14.62
N ILE A 32 4.05 20.65 13.78
CA ILE A 32 5.31 21.37 13.99
C ILE A 32 5.63 22.17 12.72
N LEU A 33 5.03 23.35 12.62
CA LEU A 33 5.32 24.31 11.55
C LEU A 33 6.82 24.59 11.47
N ASP A 34 7.36 24.65 10.26
CA ASP A 34 8.76 24.92 9.93
C ASP A 34 9.81 23.92 10.46
N ALA A 35 9.38 22.72 10.88
CA ALA A 35 10.32 21.67 11.23
C ALA A 35 11.17 21.24 10.03
N SER A 36 12.49 21.24 10.20
CA SER A 36 13.42 20.68 9.22
C SER A 36 13.14 19.19 8.97
N ASN A 37 13.52 18.68 7.79
CA ASN A 37 13.41 17.24 7.52
C ASN A 37 14.20 16.38 8.52
N VAL A 38 15.28 16.90 9.10
CA VAL A 38 16.10 16.17 10.09
C VAL A 38 15.34 16.02 11.41
N THR A 39 14.80 17.11 11.93
CA THR A 39 14.01 17.10 13.18
C THR A 39 12.75 16.24 13.04
N LEU A 40 12.09 16.27 11.87
CA LEU A 40 10.95 15.39 11.60
C LEU A 40 11.34 13.91 11.56
N THR A 41 12.54 13.55 11.06
CA THR A 41 12.97 12.14 11.03
C THR A 41 13.20 11.56 12.42
N GLU A 42 13.79 12.35 13.32
CA GLU A 42 14.06 11.94 14.70
C GLU A 42 12.76 11.76 15.47
N LEU A 43 11.85 12.73 15.33
CA LEU A 43 10.56 12.71 16.01
C LEU A 43 9.64 11.60 15.45
N ALA A 44 9.71 11.32 14.15
CA ALA A 44 9.04 10.17 13.57
C ALA A 44 9.63 8.84 14.07
N CYS A 45 10.95 8.76 14.22
CA CYS A 45 11.61 7.56 14.74
C CYS A 45 11.11 7.20 16.15
N THR A 46 10.99 8.21 17.03
CA THR A 46 10.55 8.02 18.41
C THR A 46 9.06 7.73 18.49
N LYS A 47 8.21 8.49 17.78
CA LYS A 47 6.76 8.30 17.84
C LYS A 47 6.26 7.01 17.20
N LEU A 48 6.89 6.59 16.10
CA LEU A 48 6.48 5.42 15.34
C LEU A 48 7.22 4.15 15.75
N SER A 49 8.04 4.22 16.81
CA SER A 49 8.87 3.12 17.30
C SER A 49 9.66 2.41 16.18
N LEU A 50 10.24 3.21 15.27
CA LEU A 50 10.95 2.67 14.11
C LEU A 50 12.28 2.09 14.58
N ALA A 51 12.69 0.95 13.99
CA ALA A 51 13.99 0.34 14.25
C ALA A 51 15.17 1.29 13.95
N ARG A 52 14.94 2.30 13.10
CA ARG A 52 15.89 3.36 12.79
C ARG A 52 15.17 4.57 12.19
N ALA A 53 15.72 5.76 12.39
CA ALA A 53 15.23 6.97 11.76
C ALA A 53 15.26 6.87 10.22
N PRO A 54 14.17 7.30 9.54
CA PRO A 54 14.19 7.44 8.09
C PRO A 54 15.23 8.49 7.69
N SER A 55 15.78 8.39 6.47
CA SER A 55 16.67 9.44 5.97
C SER A 55 15.86 10.72 5.71
N PRO A 56 16.45 11.92 5.85
CA PRO A 56 15.77 13.19 5.53
C PRO A 56 15.21 13.25 4.10
N GLN A 57 15.85 12.54 3.16
CA GLN A 57 15.38 12.40 1.78
C GLN A 57 14.07 11.60 1.67
N VAL A 58 13.91 10.56 2.49
CA VAL A 58 12.69 9.74 2.55
C VAL A 58 11.57 10.59 3.12
N THR A 59 11.80 11.30 4.22
CA THR A 59 10.83 12.22 4.81
C THR A 59 10.42 13.30 3.80
N GLY A 60 11.37 13.93 3.12
CA GLY A 60 11.05 14.91 2.08
C GLY A 60 10.21 14.34 0.93
N ARG A 61 10.37 13.05 0.58
CA ARG A 61 9.51 12.38 -0.42
C ARG A 61 8.10 12.11 0.12
N VAL A 62 8.01 11.62 1.36
CA VAL A 62 6.73 11.35 2.04
C VAL A 62 5.89 12.61 2.11
N LEU A 63 6.48 13.74 2.51
CA LEU A 63 5.78 15.02 2.60
C LEU A 63 5.27 15.51 1.24
N LYS A 64 6.01 15.27 0.14
CA LYS A 64 5.55 15.58 -1.22
C LYS A 64 4.34 14.74 -1.64
N SER A 65 4.19 13.52 -1.10
CA SER A 65 3.04 12.65 -1.36
C SER A 65 1.86 12.86 -0.39
N SER A 66 1.92 13.87 0.49
CA SER A 66 0.92 14.08 1.56
C SER A 66 -0.52 14.11 1.07
N MET A 67 -0.83 14.87 0.00
CA MET A 67 -2.20 14.91 -0.55
C MET A 67 -2.66 13.53 -1.05
N THR A 68 -1.77 12.79 -1.72
CA THR A 68 -2.08 11.44 -2.19
C THR A 68 -2.32 10.48 -1.04
N LEU A 69 -1.51 10.56 0.02
CA LEU A 69 -1.65 9.71 1.20
C LEU A 69 -2.98 9.94 1.92
N ARG A 70 -3.41 11.21 2.05
CA ARG A 70 -4.70 11.57 2.66
C ARG A 70 -5.92 11.10 1.86
N ALA A 71 -5.77 10.94 0.54
CA ALA A 71 -6.85 10.48 -0.33
C ALA A 71 -6.99 8.94 -0.36
N LEU A 72 -6.12 8.20 0.33
CA LEU A 72 -6.18 6.74 0.36
C LEU A 72 -7.25 6.25 1.35
N SER A 73 -7.90 5.14 1.00
CA SER A 73 -8.76 4.39 1.93
C SER A 73 -7.93 3.72 3.03
N ALA A 74 -8.58 3.36 4.15
CA ALA A 74 -7.94 2.66 5.27
C ALA A 74 -7.23 1.36 4.83
N ASP A 75 -7.86 0.58 3.94
CA ASP A 75 -7.25 -0.64 3.38
C ASP A 75 -5.96 -0.34 2.62
N CYS A 76 -5.94 0.77 1.88
CA CYS A 76 -4.75 1.20 1.16
C CYS A 76 -3.63 1.66 2.11
N LEU A 77 -3.97 2.24 3.26
CA LEU A 77 -3.01 2.73 4.27
C LEU A 77 -2.37 1.58 5.05
N ALA A 78 -3.12 0.50 5.31
CA ALA A 78 -2.61 -0.72 5.95
C ALA A 78 -1.57 -1.45 5.08
N LEU A 79 -1.59 -1.23 3.76
CA LEU A 79 -0.67 -1.88 2.83
C LEU A 79 0.67 -1.13 2.71
N LYS A 80 1.74 -1.91 2.49
CA LYS A 80 3.08 -1.37 2.17
C LYS A 80 3.19 -0.78 0.77
N LYS A 81 2.28 -1.14 -0.14
CA LYS A 81 2.24 -0.67 -1.52
C LYS A 81 0.82 -0.29 -1.92
N ALA A 82 0.68 0.74 -2.74
CA ALA A 82 -0.60 1.05 -3.36
C ALA A 82 -1.01 -0.08 -4.29
N ARG A 83 -2.28 -0.49 -4.21
CA ARG A 83 -2.88 -1.27 -5.28
C ARG A 83 -3.03 -0.37 -6.50
N PRO A 84 -2.67 -0.84 -7.71
CA PRO A 84 -2.98 -0.13 -8.93
C PRO A 84 -4.49 0.10 -9.07
N LYS A 85 -4.89 1.18 -9.75
CA LYS A 85 -6.29 1.56 -9.93
C LYS A 85 -7.14 0.43 -10.54
N PHE A 86 -6.60 -0.27 -11.54
CA PHE A 86 -7.28 -1.39 -12.19
C PHE A 86 -7.55 -2.55 -11.21
N GLN A 87 -6.63 -2.81 -10.28
CA GLN A 87 -6.78 -3.88 -9.29
C GLN A 87 -7.85 -3.52 -8.27
N LEU A 88 -7.88 -2.26 -7.83
CA LEU A 88 -8.95 -1.75 -6.95
C LEU A 88 -10.32 -1.84 -7.62
N GLN A 89 -10.42 -1.46 -8.90
CA GLN A 89 -11.68 -1.57 -9.65
C GLN A 89 -12.14 -3.02 -9.80
N LEU A 90 -11.22 -3.94 -10.09
CA LEU A 90 -11.51 -5.36 -10.16
C LEU A 90 -12.02 -5.89 -8.81
N ASP A 91 -11.28 -5.62 -7.72
CA ASP A 91 -11.64 -6.05 -6.38
C ASP A 91 -13.02 -5.52 -5.99
N GLN A 92 -13.29 -4.24 -6.25
CA GLN A 92 -14.58 -3.61 -5.96
C GLN A 92 -15.73 -4.26 -6.75
N SER A 93 -15.58 -4.47 -8.06
CA SER A 93 -16.62 -5.11 -8.87
C SER A 93 -16.87 -6.58 -8.49
N VAL A 94 -15.85 -7.28 -7.99
CA VAL A 94 -16.02 -8.64 -7.46
C VAL A 94 -16.78 -8.61 -6.13
N VAL A 95 -16.45 -7.68 -5.23
CA VAL A 95 -17.17 -7.51 -3.95
C VAL A 95 -18.63 -7.13 -4.19
N GLU A 96 -18.91 -6.18 -5.09
CA GLU A 96 -20.28 -5.81 -5.47
C GLU A 96 -21.07 -7.01 -6.01
N PHE A 97 -20.44 -7.87 -6.80
CA PHE A 97 -21.04 -9.10 -7.28
C PHE A 97 -21.34 -10.09 -6.14
N VAL A 98 -20.41 -10.28 -5.20
CA VAL A 98 -20.61 -11.16 -4.03
C VAL A 98 -21.77 -10.67 -3.19
N ILE A 99 -21.80 -9.37 -2.85
CA ILE A 99 -22.88 -8.76 -2.07
C ILE A 99 -24.24 -8.94 -2.76
N MET A 100 -24.31 -8.66 -4.07
CA MET A 100 -25.54 -8.85 -4.85
C MET A 100 -25.98 -10.31 -4.84
N CYS A 101 -25.04 -11.25 -4.98
CA CYS A 101 -25.35 -12.67 -4.90
C CYS A 101 -25.81 -13.09 -3.50
N GLU A 102 -25.24 -12.57 -2.42
CA GLU A 102 -25.67 -12.83 -1.04
C GLU A 102 -27.09 -12.30 -0.78
N GLU A 103 -27.43 -11.11 -1.30
CA GLU A 103 -28.79 -10.54 -1.24
C GLU A 103 -29.80 -11.39 -2.02
N VAL A 104 -29.42 -11.87 -3.21
CA VAL A 104 -30.25 -12.76 -4.03
C VAL A 104 -30.32 -14.18 -3.47
N GLN A 105 -29.29 -14.64 -2.77
CA GLN A 105 -29.24 -15.96 -2.13
C GLN A 105 -30.27 -16.08 -1.01
N LEU A 106 -30.58 -15.00 -0.30
CA LEU A 106 -31.71 -14.92 0.63
C LEU A 106 -33.07 -15.11 -0.07
N SER A 107 -33.14 -14.86 -1.37
CA SER A 107 -34.37 -14.93 -2.18
C SER A 107 -34.51 -16.24 -2.97
N LEU A 108 -33.40 -16.86 -3.39
CA LEU A 108 -33.39 -17.99 -4.32
C LEU A 108 -32.57 -19.21 -3.85
N SER A 109 -31.98 -19.17 -2.65
CA SER A 109 -31.13 -20.26 -2.09
C SER A 109 -29.99 -20.69 -3.03
N LEU A 110 -29.45 -19.77 -3.83
CA LEU A 110 -28.31 -20.00 -4.71
C LEU A 110 -27.00 -19.84 -3.93
N SER A 111 -26.31 -20.95 -3.66
CA SER A 111 -24.99 -20.91 -3.01
C SER A 111 -23.92 -20.35 -3.95
N LEU A 112 -23.31 -19.24 -3.57
CA LEU A 112 -22.18 -18.65 -4.29
C LEU A 112 -20.92 -19.52 -4.09
N SER A 113 -20.41 -20.13 -5.17
CA SER A 113 -19.16 -20.90 -5.12
C SER A 113 -17.94 -20.01 -5.40
N GLY A 114 -16.78 -20.39 -4.85
CA GLY A 114 -15.52 -19.71 -5.16
C GLY A 114 -15.16 -19.74 -6.65
N GLU A 115 -15.57 -20.79 -7.37
CA GLU A 115 -15.39 -20.90 -8.82
C GLU A 115 -16.18 -19.85 -9.59
N MET A 116 -17.44 -19.60 -9.21
CA MET A 116 -18.25 -18.53 -9.80
C MET A 116 -17.60 -17.16 -9.61
N ILE A 117 -17.05 -16.90 -8.42
CA ILE A 117 -16.32 -15.66 -8.12
C ILE A 117 -15.09 -15.53 -9.03
N MET A 118 -14.32 -16.59 -9.19
CA MET A 118 -13.12 -16.57 -10.06
C MET A 118 -13.44 -16.38 -11.53
N VAL A 119 -14.46 -17.07 -12.07
CA VAL A 119 -14.91 -16.88 -13.46
C VAL A 119 -15.39 -15.44 -13.68
N ARG A 120 -16.15 -14.90 -12.72
CA ARG A 120 -16.60 -13.51 -12.77
C ARG A 120 -15.44 -12.53 -12.72
N ALA A 121 -14.49 -12.74 -11.81
CA ALA A 121 -13.30 -11.91 -11.68
C ALA A 121 -12.44 -11.95 -12.96
N GLY A 122 -12.23 -13.12 -13.55
CA GLY A 122 -11.52 -13.26 -14.83
C GLY A 122 -12.21 -12.49 -15.96
N THR A 123 -13.54 -12.61 -16.06
CA THR A 123 -14.34 -11.87 -17.06
C THR A 123 -14.23 -10.36 -16.86
N LEU A 124 -14.30 -9.89 -15.61
CA LEU A 124 -14.16 -8.47 -15.28
C LEU A 124 -12.75 -7.96 -15.56
N ALA A 125 -11.71 -8.75 -15.28
CA ALA A 125 -10.33 -8.36 -15.51
C ALA A 125 -10.05 -8.12 -17.01
N ILE A 126 -10.61 -8.95 -17.89
CA ILE A 126 -10.55 -8.76 -19.35
C ILE A 126 -11.26 -7.46 -19.75
N ARG A 127 -12.47 -7.23 -19.25
CA ARG A 127 -13.25 -6.00 -19.54
C ARG A 127 -12.54 -4.73 -19.09
N LEU A 128 -11.86 -4.79 -17.95
CA LEU A 128 -11.07 -3.70 -17.39
C LEU A 128 -9.69 -3.55 -18.06
N SER A 129 -9.39 -4.35 -19.08
CA SER A 129 -8.08 -4.37 -19.77
C SER A 129 -6.91 -4.52 -18.80
N THR A 130 -7.08 -5.41 -17.80
CA THR A 130 -6.05 -5.67 -16.80
C THR A 130 -4.85 -6.35 -17.46
N PRO A 131 -3.62 -5.84 -17.29
CA PRO A 131 -2.44 -6.45 -17.90
C PRO A 131 -2.25 -7.90 -17.44
N ASP A 132 -1.86 -8.79 -18.35
CA ASP A 132 -1.66 -10.22 -18.06
C ASP A 132 -0.67 -10.46 -16.92
N SER A 133 0.37 -9.63 -16.82
CA SER A 133 1.36 -9.68 -15.73
C SER A 133 0.79 -9.36 -14.33
N SER A 134 -0.42 -8.83 -14.28
CA SER A 134 -1.11 -8.39 -13.05
C SER A 134 -2.42 -9.13 -12.79
N LEU A 135 -2.78 -10.09 -13.65
CA LEU A 135 -3.93 -10.93 -13.43
C LEU A 135 -3.70 -11.82 -12.19
N PRO A 136 -4.67 -11.89 -11.27
CA PRO A 136 -4.66 -12.93 -10.25
C PRO A 136 -4.59 -14.30 -10.92
N LYS A 137 -3.82 -15.23 -10.34
CA LYS A 137 -3.90 -16.63 -10.77
C LYS A 137 -5.24 -17.19 -10.30
N PHE A 138 -6.23 -17.18 -11.18
CA PHE A 138 -7.54 -17.79 -10.95
C PHE A 138 -7.47 -19.32 -11.07
N SER A 139 -6.51 -19.94 -10.40
CA SER A 139 -6.28 -21.39 -10.43
C SER A 139 -6.21 -21.93 -9.01
N TRP A 140 -6.92 -23.02 -8.76
CA TRP A 140 -6.67 -23.87 -7.60
C TRP A 140 -5.39 -24.66 -7.87
N SER A 141 -4.26 -24.19 -7.35
CA SER A 141 -3.03 -25.00 -7.25
C SER A 141 -2.90 -25.55 -5.85
#